data_AF-A0A288GTS6-F1
#
_entry.id   AF-A0A288GTS6-F1
#
_cell.length_a   1.000
_cell.length_b   1.000
_cell.length_c   1.000
_cell.angle_alpha   90.00
_cell.angle_beta   90.00
_cell.angle_gamma   90.00
#
_symmetry.space_group_name_H-M   'P 1'
#
loop_
_entity.id
_entity.type
_entity.pdbx_description
1 polymer ?
#
loop_
_entity_poly.entity_id
_entity_poly.type
_entity_poly.pdbx_seq_one_letter_code
_entity_poly.pdbx_strand_id
1 'polypeptide(L)'
;MQYFYNIVKIIYYVLTIFVGVFFLRGEFLFGTYYTSLLEYIIPGYLVLCGMMFGYIISKLAIINTDDINNHAAIQMRSFVIGTILGVILALVYIFLR
;
A
#
# COMPACT_ATOMS: atom_id res chain seq x y z
N MET A 1 -0.84 12.53 -13.36
CA MET A 1 -0.38 11.25 -12.77
C MET A 1 0.71 11.43 -11.72
N GLN A 2 1.80 12.15 -12.00
CA GLN A 2 2.95 12.26 -11.07
C GLN A 2 2.60 12.84 -9.68
N TYR A 3 1.73 13.86 -9.63
CA TYR A 3 1.22 14.42 -8.36
C TYR A 3 0.42 13.40 -7.54
N PHE A 4 -0.45 12.61 -8.19
CA PHE A 4 -1.24 11.56 -7.53
C PHE A 4 -0.34 10.50 -6.90
N TYR A 5 0.70 10.04 -7.61
CA TYR A 5 1.65 9.07 -7.05
C TYR A 5 2.47 9.64 -5.89
N ASN A 6 2.86 10.91 -5.94
CA ASN A 6 3.53 11.55 -4.80
C ASN A 6 2.61 11.61 -3.58
N ILE A 7 1.33 11.94 -3.77
CA ILE A 7 0.34 11.93 -2.68
C ILE A 7 0.18 10.52 -2.11
N VAL A 8 -0.02 9.51 -2.95
CA VAL A 8 -0.11 8.10 -2.52
C VAL A 8 1.17 7.67 -1.79
N LYS A 9 2.34 8.15 -2.22
CA LYS A 9 3.62 7.85 -1.58
C LYS A 9 3.76 8.47 -0.20
N ILE A 10 3.37 9.73 -0.05
CA ILE A 10 3.36 10.41 1.24
C ILE A 10 2.38 9.73 2.19
N ILE A 11 1.16 9.45 1.71
CA ILE A 11 0.13 8.74 2.48
C ILE A 11 0.65 7.37 2.94
N TYR A 12 1.25 6.59 2.03
CA TYR A 12 1.85 5.31 2.37
C TYR A 12 2.92 5.43 3.45
N TYR A 13 3.90 6.34 3.29
CA TYR A 13 4.97 6.51 4.28
C TYR A 13 4.44 6.91 5.65
N VAL A 14 3.49 7.84 5.70
CA VAL A 14 2.86 8.27 6.96
C VAL A 14 2.11 7.09 7.60
N LEU A 15 1.34 6.33 6.82
CA LEU A 15 0.64 5.13 7.30
C LEU A 15 1.60 4.04 7.76
N THR A 16 2.71 3.79 7.06
CA THR A 16 3.73 2.81 7.47
C THR A 16 4.35 3.20 8.81
N ILE A 17 4.66 4.48 9.02
CA ILE A 17 5.18 4.97 10.30
C ILE A 17 4.12 4.78 11.39
N PHE A 18 2.87 5.15 11.13
CA PHE A 18 1.76 4.95 12.07
C PHE A 18 1.57 3.47 12.42
N VAL A 19 1.48 2.60 11.43
CA VAL A 19 1.35 1.14 11.63
C VAL A 19 2.54 0.59 12.39
N GLY A 20 3.77 1.02 12.08
CA GLY A 20 4.97 0.60 12.79
C GLY A 20 4.96 1.02 14.27
N VAL A 21 4.52 2.24 14.57
CA VAL A 21 4.36 2.73 15.95
C VAL A 21 3.27 1.94 16.68
N PHE A 22 2.14 1.68 16.02
CA PHE A 22 1.07 0.84 16.54
C PHE A 22 1.57 -0.59 16.82
N PHE A 23 2.34 -1.21 15.93
CA PHE A 23 2.86 -2.56 16.13
C PHE A 23 3.89 -2.64 17.27
N LEU A 24 4.75 -1.63 17.43
CA LEU A 24 5.84 -1.64 18.42
C LEU A 24 5.40 -1.27 19.84
N ARG A 25 4.40 -0.38 19.97
CA ARG A 25 3.97 0.15 21.29
C ARG A 25 2.46 0.37 21.42
N GLY A 26 1.65 -0.05 20.45
CA GLY A 26 0.22 0.23 20.45
C GLY A 26 -0.52 -0.47 21.59
N GLU A 27 -0.06 -1.62 22.06
CA GLU A 27 -0.67 -2.30 23.22
C GLU A 27 -0.51 -1.47 24.51
N PHE A 28 0.62 -0.76 24.65
CA PHE A 28 0.87 0.16 25.77
C PHE A 28 0.13 1.49 25.65
N LEU A 29 -0.12 1.97 24.42
CA LEU A 29 -0.76 3.27 24.15
C LEU A 29 -2.29 3.20 24.05
N PHE A 30 -2.85 2.09 23.58
CA PHE A 30 -4.28 1.93 23.28
C PHE A 30 -4.98 0.86 24.11
N GLY A 31 -4.24 0.08 24.91
CA GLY A 31 -4.80 -0.89 25.86
C GLY A 31 -5.83 -1.82 25.21
N THR A 32 -7.04 -1.87 25.78
CA THR A 32 -8.15 -2.73 25.31
C THR A 32 -8.69 -2.38 23.92
N TYR A 33 -8.47 -1.17 23.40
CA TYR A 33 -8.92 -0.77 22.06
C TYR A 33 -7.92 -1.13 20.95
N TYR A 34 -6.73 -1.61 21.32
CA TYR A 34 -5.64 -1.91 20.40
C TYR A 34 -6.03 -2.94 19.33
N THR A 35 -6.69 -4.03 19.73
CA THR A 35 -7.10 -5.13 18.85
C THR A 35 -8.16 -4.69 17.84
N SER A 36 -9.15 -3.91 18.26
CA SER A 36 -10.17 -3.36 17.36
C SER A 36 -9.60 -2.32 16.40
N LEU A 37 -8.64 -1.50 16.83
CA LEU A 37 -7.97 -0.53 15.95
C LEU A 37 -7.11 -1.21 14.88
N LEU A 38 -6.34 -2.24 15.26
CA LEU A 38 -5.54 -3.01 14.30
C LEU A 38 -6.39 -3.71 13.25
N GLU A 39 -7.59 -4.15 13.62
CA GLU A 39 -8.51 -4.84 12.73
C GLU A 39 -8.92 -4.00 11.52
N TYR A 40 -9.11 -2.70 11.71
CA TYR A 40 -9.41 -1.79 10.60
C TYR A 40 -8.16 -1.27 9.89
N ILE A 41 -7.06 -1.08 10.63
CA ILE A 41 -5.83 -0.48 10.11
C ILE A 41 -5.03 -1.48 9.23
N ILE A 42 -4.91 -2.75 9.62
CA ILE A 42 -4.16 -3.76 8.86
C ILE A 42 -4.69 -3.96 7.42
N PRO A 43 -5.99 -4.19 7.18
CA PRO A 43 -6.48 -4.42 5.82
C PRO A 43 -6.28 -3.18 4.94
N GLY A 44 -6.49 -1.98 5.49
CA GLY A 44 -6.18 -0.73 4.79
C GLY A 44 -4.69 -0.62 4.45
N TYR A 45 -3.81 -0.99 5.39
CA TYR A 45 -2.37 -1.01 5.18
C TYR A 45 -1.93 -2.02 4.12
N LEU A 46 -2.53 -3.22 4.07
CA LEU A 46 -2.24 -4.25 3.07
C LEU A 46 -2.57 -3.78 1.65
N VAL A 47 -3.69 -3.08 1.47
CA VAL A 47 -4.06 -2.48 0.17
C VAL A 47 -3.03 -1.43 -0.26
N LEU A 48 -2.61 -0.57 0.67
CA LEU A 48 -1.58 0.44 0.44
C LEU A 48 -0.21 -0.18 0.10
N CYS A 49 0.13 -1.29 0.76
CA CYS A 49 1.34 -2.07 0.50
C CYS A 49 1.34 -2.66 -0.91
N GLY A 50 0.21 -3.24 -1.34
CA GLY A 50 0.03 -3.72 -2.72
C GLY A 50 0.17 -2.62 -3.77
N MET A 51 -0.45 -1.45 -3.54
CA MET A 51 -0.33 -0.29 -4.41
C MET A 51 1.13 0.19 -4.55
N MET A 52 1.89 0.19 -3.45
CA MET A 52 3.31 0.53 -3.49
C MET A 52 4.15 -0.47 -4.27
N PHE A 53 3.86 -1.76 -4.11
CA PHE A 53 4.53 -2.80 -4.86
C PHE A 53 4.29 -2.63 -6.38
N GLY A 54 3.04 -2.36 -6.78
CA GLY A 54 2.69 -2.02 -8.16
C GLY A 54 3.42 -0.77 -8.67
N TYR A 55 3.57 0.25 -7.84
CA TYR A 55 4.33 1.45 -8.20
C TYR A 55 5.83 1.16 -8.44
N ILE A 56 6.47 0.36 -7.58
CA ILE A 56 7.89 -0.04 -7.73
C ILE A 56 8.08 -0.82 -9.03
N ILE A 57 7.21 -1.80 -9.30
CA ILE A 57 7.22 -2.58 -10.55
C ILE A 57 7.08 -1.65 -11.76
N SER A 58 6.17 -0.68 -11.70
CA SER A 58 5.98 0.29 -12.79
C SER A 58 7.24 1.10 -13.05
N LYS A 59 7.94 1.52 -12.00
CA LYS A 59 9.17 2.30 -12.10
C LYS A 59 10.30 1.47 -12.69
N LEU A 60 10.44 0.21 -12.30
CA LEU A 60 11.40 -0.72 -12.91
C LEU A 60 11.10 -0.94 -14.40
N ALA A 61 9.84 -1.16 -14.76
CA ALA A 61 9.43 -1.37 -16.15
C ALA A 61 9.68 -0.14 -17.02
N ILE A 62 9.46 1.06 -16.48
CA ILE A 62 9.74 2.35 -17.14
C ILE A 62 11.23 2.54 -17.38
N ILE A 63 12.11 2.11 -16.45
CA ILE A 63 13.57 2.20 -16.61
C ILE A 63 14.07 1.28 -17.75
N ASN A 64 13.41 0.15 -17.98
CA ASN A 64 13.77 -0.83 -19.01
C ASN A 64 13.08 -0.59 -20.36
N THR A 65 12.34 0.52 -20.55
CA THR A 65 11.59 0.81 -21.78
C THR A 65 11.87 2.23 -22.25
N ASP A 66 12.47 2.39 -23.43
CA ASP A 66 12.78 3.69 -24.05
C ASP A 66 11.54 4.40 -24.64
N ASP A 67 10.38 3.74 -24.61
CA ASP A 67 9.14 4.20 -25.24
C ASP A 67 8.32 5.11 -24.32
N ILE A 68 8.63 6.41 -24.38
CA ILE A 68 8.06 7.45 -23.50
C ILE A 68 6.53 7.54 -23.59
N ASN A 69 5.96 7.19 -24.75
CA ASN A 69 4.54 7.27 -25.01
C ASN A 69 3.69 6.28 -24.19
N ASN A 70 4.30 5.21 -23.66
CA ASN A 70 3.58 4.18 -22.91
C ASN A 70 3.78 4.24 -21.39
N HIS A 71 4.57 5.18 -20.87
CA HIS A 71 4.85 5.27 -19.44
C HIS A 71 3.58 5.40 -18.59
N ALA A 72 2.61 6.22 -19.03
CA ALA A 72 1.35 6.42 -18.30
C ALA A 72 0.50 5.13 -18.26
N ALA A 73 0.46 4.38 -19.37
CA ALA A 73 -0.29 3.13 -19.48
C ALA A 73 0.35 2.03 -18.63
N ILE A 74 1.69 1.94 -18.63
CA ILE A 74 2.46 1.01 -17.79
C ILE A 74 2.20 1.32 -16.31
N GLN A 75 2.26 2.60 -15.92
CA GLN A 75 2.01 3.02 -14.54
C GLN A 75 0.61 2.64 -14.08
N MET A 76 -0.40 2.92 -14.90
CA MET A 76 -1.79 2.63 -14.57
C MET A 76 -2.04 1.13 -14.47
N ARG A 77 -1.53 0.33 -15.40
CA ARG A 77 -1.64 -1.14 -15.35
C ARG A 77 -0.98 -1.73 -14.10
N SER A 78 0.26 -1.35 -13.82
CA SER A 78 0.98 -1.84 -12.64
C SER A 78 0.34 -1.38 -11.32
N PHE A 79 -0.25 -0.17 -11.27
CA PHE A 79 -1.00 0.30 -10.11
C PHE A 79 -2.29 -0.51 -9.90
N VAL A 80 -3.04 -0.80 -10.96
CA VAL A 80 -4.23 -1.64 -10.89
C VAL A 80 -3.86 -3.05 -10.40
N ILE A 81 -2.80 -3.65 -10.94
CA ILE A 81 -2.30 -4.96 -10.51
C ILE A 81 -1.90 -4.92 -9.02
N GLY A 82 -1.15 -3.91 -8.60
CA GLY A 82 -0.75 -3.73 -7.20
C GLY A 82 -1.95 -3.55 -6.27
N THR A 83 -2.97 -2.79 -6.70
CA THR A 83 -4.21 -2.59 -5.94
C THR A 83 -4.97 -3.91 -5.79
N ILE A 84 -5.14 -4.66 -6.87
CA ILE A 84 -5.81 -5.97 -6.85
C ILE A 84 -5.08 -6.91 -5.90
N LEU A 85 -3.75 -6.97 -5.98
CA LEU A 85 -2.92 -7.82 -5.13
C LEU A 85 -3.04 -7.42 -3.65
N GLY A 86 -3.05 -6.11 -3.36
CA GLY A 86 -3.29 -5.57 -2.02
C GLY A 86 -4.68 -5.87 -1.46
N VAL A 87 -5.72 -5.81 -2.31
CA VAL A 87 -7.09 -6.18 -1.93
C VAL A 87 -7.20 -7.67 -1.66
N ILE A 88 -6.58 -8.53 -2.48
CA ILE A 88 -6.53 -9.97 -2.24
C ILE A 88 -5.85 -10.27 -0.90
N LEU A 89 -4.71 -9.63 -0.62
CA LEU A 89 -4.00 -9.74 0.65
C LEU A 89 -4.87 -9.31 1.84
N ALA A 90 -5.61 -8.21 1.72
CA ALA A 90 -6.52 -7.74 2.75
C ALA A 90 -7.70 -8.72 2.98
N LEU A 91 -8.29 -9.24 1.90
CA LEU A 91 -9.36 -10.24 2.00
C LEU A 91 -8.87 -11.54 2.63
N VAL A 92 -7.70 -12.02 2.22
CA VAL A 92 -7.08 -13.21 2.84
C VAL A 92 -6.87 -12.97 4.33
N TYR A 93 -6.33 -11.81 4.73
CA TYR A 93 -6.17 -11.47 6.15
C TYR A 93 -7.49 -11.48 6.92
N ILE A 94 -8.57 -10.95 6.33
CA ILE A 94 -9.90 -10.94 6.95
C ILE A 94 -10.48 -12.37 7.06
N PHE A 95 -10.26 -13.23 6.06
CA PHE A 95 -10.79 -14.60 6.03
C PHE A 95 -9.98 -15.62 6.86
N LEU A 96 -8.67 -15.41 7.01
CA LEU A 96 -7.79 -16.28 7.79
C LEU A 96 -7.81 -15.95 9.29
N ARG A 97 -8.42 -14.82 9.64
CA ARG A 97 -8.69 -14.42 11.02
C ARG A 97 -9.98 -15.06 11.52
#